data_AF-A0AAW7QQR7-F1
#
_entry.id   AF-A0AAW7QQR7-F1
#
_cell.length_a   1.000
_cell.length_b   1.000
_cell.length_c   1.000
_cell.angle_alpha   90.00
_cell.angle_beta   90.00
_cell.angle_gamma   90.00
#
_symmetry.space_group_name_H-M   'P 1'
#
loop_
_entity.id
_entity.type
_entity.pdbx_description
1 polymer ?
#
loop_
_entity_poly.entity_id
_entity_poly.type
_entity_poly.pdbx_seq_one_letter_code
_entity_poly.pdbx_strand_id
1 'polypeptide(L)'
;MIQEMINGSVAVLTNPSVQTFERHERDNLGWALIYAAIASVINGIISAITSPFRMGELRAQLEAQGLSPDAIETAIAQQSNPIFVVFGGVFGTIIGSLVIWGFIYLLGRAFGGTGSFGELAWGISLFSSPLSVAQFIVSSIPLLGWILSLALVIYGIYLNYLAIQSGMNLPSQKALYISIILLVIGLFFWCIAIGLAATLAIFAGGFAP
;
A
#
# COMPACT_ATOMS: atom_id res chain seq x y z
N MET A 1 -22.01 7.87 -2.46
CA MET A 1 -20.92 7.07 -1.85
C MET A 1 -19.63 7.14 -2.65
N ILE A 2 -19.50 6.51 -3.84
CA ILE A 2 -18.20 6.56 -4.56
C ILE A 2 -17.75 7.99 -4.95
N GLN A 3 -18.67 8.83 -5.42
CA GLN A 3 -18.38 10.24 -5.71
C GLN A 3 -17.93 11.01 -4.47
N GLU A 4 -18.51 10.68 -3.31
CA GLU A 4 -18.18 11.31 -2.04
C GLU A 4 -16.78 10.91 -1.57
N MET A 5 -16.42 9.63 -1.72
CA MET A 5 -15.06 9.14 -1.50
C MET A 5 -14.07 9.86 -2.41
N ILE A 6 -14.36 9.97 -3.72
CA ILE A 6 -13.47 10.66 -4.66
C ILE A 6 -13.32 12.14 -4.29
N ASN A 7 -14.41 12.84 -3.97
CA ASN A 7 -14.36 14.23 -3.54
C ASN A 7 -13.56 14.40 -2.24
N GLY A 8 -13.74 13.48 -1.29
CA GLY A 8 -12.97 13.44 -0.05
C GLY A 8 -11.48 13.18 -0.29
N SER A 9 -11.15 12.21 -1.16
CA SER A 9 -9.79 11.91 -1.60
C SER A 9 -9.10 13.12 -2.21
N VAL A 10 -9.76 13.81 -3.13
CA VAL A 10 -9.23 15.05 -3.72
C VAL A 10 -8.98 16.08 -2.62
N ALA A 11 -9.95 16.31 -1.74
CA ALA A 11 -9.82 17.29 -0.67
C ALA A 11 -8.65 17.00 0.28
N VAL A 12 -8.52 15.76 0.77
CA VAL A 12 -7.44 15.39 1.70
C VAL A 12 -6.08 15.34 1.01
N LEU A 13 -6.02 15.03 -0.29
CA LEU A 13 -4.77 14.98 -1.04
C LEU A 13 -4.29 16.35 -1.50
N THR A 14 -5.18 17.34 -1.71
CA THR A 14 -4.77 18.67 -2.17
C THR A 14 -4.70 19.71 -1.07
N ASN A 15 -5.55 19.59 -0.04
CA ASN A 15 -5.62 20.52 1.09
C ASN A 15 -5.66 19.75 2.43
N PRO A 16 -4.58 19.03 2.77
CA PRO A 16 -4.54 18.18 3.96
C PRO A 16 -4.60 18.99 5.25
N SER A 17 -5.61 18.72 6.08
CA SER A 17 -5.70 19.22 7.45
C SER A 17 -6.66 18.35 8.25
N VAL A 18 -6.55 18.37 9.59
CA VAL A 18 -7.49 17.66 10.49
C VAL A 18 -8.94 18.02 10.16
N GLN A 19 -9.21 19.31 9.96
CA GLN A 19 -10.54 19.84 9.62
C GLN A 19 -11.02 19.36 8.25
N THR A 20 -10.12 19.13 7.29
CA THR A 20 -10.47 18.55 5.99
C THR A 20 -10.89 17.10 6.16
N PHE A 21 -10.18 16.31 6.95
CA PHE A 21 -10.56 14.93 7.25
C PHE A 21 -11.91 14.86 7.97
N GLU A 22 -12.09 15.64 9.04
CA GLU A 22 -13.36 15.70 9.80
C GLU A 22 -14.55 16.09 8.90
N ARG A 23 -14.37 17.05 7.97
CA ARG A 23 -15.43 17.45 7.03
C ARG A 23 -15.88 16.33 6.10
N HIS A 24 -14.96 15.46 5.71
CA HIS A 24 -15.21 14.36 4.78
C HIS A 24 -15.35 13.00 5.49
N GLU A 25 -15.41 12.99 6.81
CA GLU A 25 -15.49 11.80 7.63
C GLU A 25 -16.88 11.16 7.56
N ARG A 26 -16.91 9.81 7.54
CA ARG A 26 -18.11 9.00 7.68
C ARG A 26 -17.77 7.76 8.48
N ASP A 27 -18.67 7.35 9.38
CA ASP A 27 -18.60 6.03 10.01
C ASP A 27 -19.13 4.95 9.05
N ASN A 28 -18.31 4.54 8.09
CA ASN A 28 -18.71 3.51 7.13
C ASN A 28 -17.54 2.63 6.68
N LEU A 29 -17.26 1.60 7.48
CA LEU A 29 -16.24 0.59 7.18
C LEU A 29 -16.48 -0.10 5.82
N GLY A 30 -17.73 -0.43 5.49
CA GLY A 30 -18.06 -1.16 4.26
C GLY A 30 -17.59 -0.42 3.02
N TRP A 31 -17.85 0.88 2.95
CA TRP A 31 -17.40 1.71 1.83
C TRP A 31 -15.90 2.00 1.85
N ALA A 32 -15.28 2.10 3.03
CA ALA A 32 -13.81 2.18 3.12
C ALA A 32 -13.15 0.95 2.50
N LEU A 33 -13.68 -0.25 2.79
CA LEU A 33 -13.21 -1.51 2.19
C LEU A 33 -13.50 -1.61 0.71
N ILE A 34 -14.69 -1.20 0.25
CA ILE A 34 -15.02 -1.16 -1.19
C ILE A 34 -14.03 -0.24 -1.92
N TYR A 35 -13.68 0.90 -1.35
CA TYR A 35 -12.76 1.85 -1.97
C TYR A 35 -11.34 1.29 -2.07
N ALA A 36 -10.85 0.64 -1.00
CA ALA A 36 -9.58 -0.08 -1.02
C ALA A 36 -9.59 -1.23 -2.04
N ALA A 37 -10.69 -1.97 -2.13
CA ALA A 37 -10.87 -3.05 -3.11
C ALA A 37 -10.83 -2.51 -4.55
N ILE A 38 -11.48 -1.38 -4.84
CA ILE A 38 -11.41 -0.72 -6.15
C ILE A 38 -9.96 -0.39 -6.51
N ALA A 39 -9.19 0.21 -5.58
CA ALA A 39 -7.78 0.49 -5.80
C ALA A 39 -6.96 -0.77 -6.08
N SER A 40 -7.22 -1.87 -5.35
CA SER A 40 -6.54 -3.16 -5.60
C SER A 40 -6.84 -3.74 -6.98
N VAL A 41 -8.09 -3.61 -7.47
CA VAL A 41 -8.47 -4.03 -8.83
C VAL A 41 -7.74 -3.18 -9.87
N ILE A 42 -7.69 -1.85 -9.67
CA ILE A 42 -6.93 -0.94 -10.54
C ILE A 42 -5.45 -1.34 -10.57
N ASN A 43 -4.84 -1.59 -9.42
CA ASN A 43 -3.45 -2.02 -9.31
C ASN A 43 -3.21 -3.37 -10.01
N GLY A 44 -4.14 -4.33 -9.89
CA GLY A 44 -4.10 -5.60 -10.60
C GLY A 44 -4.14 -5.43 -12.12
N ILE A 45 -5.00 -4.54 -12.64
CA ILE A 45 -5.08 -4.20 -14.06
C ILE A 45 -3.78 -3.53 -14.53
N ILE A 46 -3.27 -2.53 -13.80
CA ILE A 46 -1.99 -1.89 -14.11
C ILE A 46 -0.88 -2.94 -14.13
N SER A 47 -0.87 -3.87 -13.18
CA SER A 47 0.12 -4.95 -13.13
C SER A 47 0.05 -5.88 -14.34
N ALA A 48 -1.16 -6.26 -14.77
CA ALA A 48 -1.36 -7.05 -15.98
C ALA A 48 -0.87 -6.31 -17.24
N ILE A 49 -1.20 -5.02 -17.38
CA ILE A 49 -0.77 -4.18 -18.51
C ILE A 49 0.75 -4.00 -18.53
N THR A 50 1.37 -3.81 -17.37
CA THR A 50 2.81 -3.54 -17.27
C THR A 50 3.67 -4.80 -17.23
N SER A 51 3.06 -5.99 -17.09
CA SER A 51 3.76 -7.28 -17.02
C SER A 51 4.70 -7.52 -18.20
N PRO A 52 4.32 -7.31 -19.49
CA PRO A 52 5.23 -7.54 -20.61
C PRO A 52 6.51 -6.68 -20.54
N PHE A 53 6.40 -5.43 -20.09
CA PHE A 53 7.56 -4.55 -19.94
C PHE A 53 8.51 -5.03 -18.84
N ARG A 54 7.97 -5.48 -17.70
CA ARG A 54 8.78 -6.01 -16.59
C ARG A 54 9.41 -7.36 -16.93
N MET A 55 8.75 -8.19 -17.74
CA MET A 55 9.28 -9.48 -18.19
C MET A 55 10.48 -9.31 -19.13
N GLY A 56 10.47 -8.29 -19.99
CA GLY A 56 11.63 -7.94 -20.82
C GLY A 56 12.84 -7.55 -19.99
N GLU A 57 12.63 -6.73 -18.95
CA GLU A 57 13.71 -6.32 -18.05
C GLU A 57 14.21 -7.46 -17.15
N LEU A 58 13.30 -8.28 -16.61
CA LEU A 58 13.67 -9.47 -15.85
C LEU A 58 14.50 -10.44 -16.70
N ARG A 59 14.10 -10.69 -17.94
CA ARG A 59 14.86 -11.53 -18.87
C ARG A 59 16.26 -10.97 -19.09
N ALA A 60 16.39 -9.68 -19.37
CA ALA A 60 17.70 -9.04 -19.56
C ALA A 60 18.59 -9.16 -18.31
N GLN A 61 18.01 -9.05 -17.12
CA GLN A 61 18.72 -9.24 -15.85
C GLN A 61 19.17 -10.69 -15.65
N LEU A 62 18.33 -11.67 -15.96
CA LEU A 62 18.67 -13.10 -15.84
C LEU A 62 19.72 -13.53 -16.88
N GLU A 63 19.63 -13.00 -18.10
CA GLU A 63 20.65 -13.17 -19.15
C GLU A 63 21.99 -12.57 -18.71
N ALA A 64 21.99 -11.38 -18.09
CA ALA A 64 23.19 -10.76 -17.53
C ALA A 64 23.80 -11.55 -16.36
N GLN A 65 23.00 -12.38 -15.67
CA GLN A 65 23.46 -13.30 -14.64
C GLN A 65 24.02 -14.62 -15.20
N GLY A 66 24.03 -14.79 -16.53
CA GLY A 66 24.61 -15.96 -17.20
C GLY A 66 23.75 -17.23 -17.13
N LEU A 67 22.45 -17.08 -16.84
CA LEU A 67 21.51 -18.21 -16.77
C LEU A 67 21.26 -18.82 -18.17
N SER A 68 21.05 -20.13 -18.20
CA SER A 68 20.70 -20.82 -19.46
C SER A 68 19.30 -20.39 -19.94
N PRO A 69 19.07 -20.36 -21.26
CA PRO A 69 17.75 -20.00 -21.83
C PRO A 69 16.61 -20.84 -21.24
N ASP A 70 16.84 -22.14 -21.03
CA ASP A 70 15.85 -23.06 -20.46
C ASP A 70 15.46 -22.68 -19.01
N ALA A 71 16.44 -22.26 -18.19
CA ALA A 71 16.17 -21.80 -16.83
C ALA A 71 15.37 -20.49 -16.82
N ILE A 72 15.66 -19.57 -17.74
CA ILE A 72 14.94 -18.29 -17.87
C ILE A 72 13.48 -18.53 -18.26
N GLU A 73 13.22 -19.44 -19.20
CA GLU A 73 11.86 -19.77 -19.63
C GLU A 73 11.05 -20.41 -18.48
N THR A 74 11.66 -21.30 -17.70
CA THR A 74 10.98 -21.88 -16.52
C THR A 74 10.68 -20.84 -15.44
N ALA A 75 11.58 -19.88 -15.19
CA ALA A 75 11.38 -18.81 -14.22
C ALA A 75 10.23 -17.86 -14.62
N ILE A 76 10.17 -17.50 -15.90
CA ILE A 76 9.10 -16.65 -16.46
C ILE A 76 7.76 -17.39 -16.45
N ALA A 77 7.76 -18.69 -16.81
CA ALA A 77 6.54 -19.50 -16.83
C ALA A 77 5.89 -19.64 -15.45
N GLN A 78 6.68 -19.80 -14.39
CA GLN A 78 6.18 -19.90 -13.00
C GLN A 78 5.54 -18.60 -12.49
N GLN A 79 5.83 -17.46 -13.11
CA GLN A 79 5.37 -16.14 -12.63
C GLN A 79 3.98 -15.74 -13.17
N SER A 80 3.34 -16.58 -13.99
CA SER A 80 2.31 -16.13 -14.96
C SER A 80 0.87 -16.59 -14.70
N ASN A 81 0.37 -16.58 -13.45
CA ASN A 81 -1.09 -16.71 -13.22
C ASN A 81 -1.74 -15.34 -12.88
N PRO A 82 -2.16 -14.56 -13.89
CA PRO A 82 -2.75 -13.23 -13.67
C PRO A 82 -4.06 -13.27 -12.88
N ILE A 83 -4.82 -14.37 -12.95
CA ILE A 83 -6.06 -14.55 -12.18
C ILE A 83 -5.74 -14.62 -10.68
N PHE A 84 -4.72 -15.39 -10.30
CA PHE A 84 -4.28 -15.47 -8.90
C PHE A 84 -3.79 -14.11 -8.37
N VAL A 85 -3.08 -13.34 -9.19
CA VAL A 85 -2.59 -12.00 -8.83
C VAL A 85 -3.73 -11.02 -8.55
N VAL A 86 -4.75 -10.98 -9.41
CA VAL A 86 -5.87 -10.04 -9.25
C VAL A 86 -6.78 -10.46 -8.10
N PHE A 87 -7.25 -11.70 -8.07
CA PHE A 87 -8.19 -12.15 -7.02
C PHE A 87 -7.51 -12.26 -5.66
N GLY A 88 -6.28 -12.79 -5.61
CA GLY A 88 -5.48 -12.80 -4.38
C GLY A 88 -5.18 -11.39 -3.88
N GLY A 89 -4.95 -10.44 -4.81
CA GLY A 89 -4.73 -9.03 -4.48
C GLY A 89 -5.91 -8.37 -3.79
N VAL A 90 -7.15 -8.64 -4.22
CA VAL A 90 -8.36 -8.04 -3.61
C VAL A 90 -8.56 -8.54 -2.19
N PHE A 91 -8.58 -9.86 -1.97
CA PHE A 91 -8.74 -10.42 -0.62
C PHE A 91 -7.58 -10.03 0.30
N GLY A 92 -6.35 -10.07 -0.24
CA GLY A 92 -5.16 -9.62 0.48
C GLY A 92 -5.23 -8.15 0.89
N THR A 93 -5.76 -7.29 0.02
CA THR A 93 -5.96 -5.87 0.33
C THR A 93 -7.01 -5.70 1.43
N ILE A 94 -8.16 -6.37 1.33
CA ILE A 94 -9.21 -6.27 2.35
C ILE A 94 -8.71 -6.73 3.73
N ILE A 95 -8.07 -7.91 3.79
CA ILE A 95 -7.54 -8.47 5.03
C ILE A 95 -6.42 -7.56 5.57
N GLY A 96 -5.48 -7.17 4.71
CA GLY A 96 -4.36 -6.29 5.07
C GLY A 96 -4.84 -4.94 5.60
N SER A 97 -5.82 -4.32 4.92
CA SER A 97 -6.45 -3.08 5.36
C SER A 97 -7.11 -3.25 6.74
N LEU A 98 -7.89 -4.30 6.97
CA LEU A 98 -8.51 -4.56 8.27
C LEU A 98 -7.48 -4.74 9.39
N VAL A 99 -6.39 -5.47 9.12
CA VAL A 99 -5.31 -5.67 10.10
C VAL A 99 -4.60 -4.36 10.43
N ILE A 100 -4.21 -3.60 9.40
CA ILE A 100 -3.50 -2.32 9.57
C ILE A 100 -4.40 -1.30 10.27
N TRP A 101 -5.61 -1.08 9.76
CA TRP A 101 -6.56 -0.14 10.36
C TRP A 101 -6.94 -0.57 11.78
N GLY A 102 -7.11 -1.88 12.01
CA GLY A 102 -7.39 -2.43 13.34
C GLY A 102 -6.27 -2.16 14.32
N PHE A 103 -5.02 -2.33 13.91
CA PHE A 103 -3.86 -2.02 14.73
C PHE A 103 -3.77 -0.52 15.05
N ILE A 104 -3.96 0.34 14.06
CA ILE A 104 -3.98 1.80 14.24
C ILE A 104 -5.12 2.20 15.19
N TYR A 105 -6.30 1.61 15.03
CA TYR A 105 -7.45 1.85 15.89
C TYR A 105 -7.15 1.47 17.34
N LEU A 106 -6.61 0.27 17.57
CA LEU A 106 -6.27 -0.20 18.92
C LEU A 106 -5.22 0.69 19.58
N LEU A 107 -4.19 1.12 18.84
CA LEU A 107 -3.23 2.11 19.33
C LEU A 107 -3.92 3.44 19.65
N GLY A 108 -4.77 3.96 18.76
CA GLY A 108 -5.53 5.17 19.02
C GLY A 108 -6.36 5.09 20.30
N ARG A 109 -7.05 3.97 20.52
CA ARG A 109 -7.81 3.69 21.75
C ARG A 109 -6.90 3.61 22.98
N ALA A 110 -5.74 2.96 22.88
CA ALA A 110 -4.77 2.86 23.97
C ALA A 110 -4.21 4.24 24.40
N PHE A 111 -4.13 5.20 23.48
CA PHE A 111 -3.71 6.58 23.76
C PHE A 111 -4.88 7.49 24.18
N GLY A 112 -6.09 6.93 24.36
CA GLY A 112 -7.28 7.64 24.83
C GLY A 112 -8.13 8.26 23.72
N GLY A 113 -8.02 7.78 22.49
CA GLY A 113 -8.85 8.22 21.37
C GLY A 113 -10.29 7.74 21.50
N THR A 114 -11.24 8.53 21.01
CA THR A 114 -12.67 8.28 21.17
C THR A 114 -13.40 7.93 19.86
N GLY A 115 -12.73 8.08 18.72
CA GLY A 115 -13.32 7.78 17.41
C GLY A 115 -13.70 6.32 17.21
N SER A 116 -14.49 6.09 16.15
CA SER A 116 -14.97 4.77 15.73
C SER A 116 -14.04 4.11 14.71
N PHE A 117 -14.16 2.79 14.58
CA PHE A 117 -13.35 2.05 13.63
C PHE A 117 -13.67 2.41 12.17
N GLY A 118 -14.94 2.66 11.86
CA GLY A 118 -15.37 3.02 10.51
C GLY A 118 -14.93 4.43 10.10
N GLU A 119 -14.94 5.40 11.01
CA GLU A 119 -14.41 6.76 10.77
C GLU A 119 -12.92 6.73 10.43
N LEU A 120 -12.11 6.01 11.24
CA LEU A 120 -10.68 5.86 10.98
C LEU A 120 -10.42 5.13 9.65
N ALA A 121 -11.09 4.01 9.42
CA ALA A 121 -10.95 3.24 8.18
C ALA A 121 -11.31 4.08 6.95
N TRP A 122 -12.41 4.83 7.03
CA TRP A 122 -12.85 5.74 5.98
C TRP A 122 -11.79 6.81 5.73
N GLY A 123 -11.37 7.56 6.76
CA GLY A 123 -10.36 8.60 6.65
C GLY A 123 -9.04 8.09 6.03
N ILE A 124 -8.56 6.93 6.48
CA ILE A 124 -7.36 6.32 5.91
C ILE A 124 -7.57 5.91 4.44
N SER A 125 -8.73 5.34 4.10
CA SER A 125 -9.01 4.89 2.74
C SER A 125 -9.07 6.05 1.73
N LEU A 126 -9.44 7.27 2.16
CA LEU A 126 -9.51 8.46 1.30
C LEU A 126 -8.15 8.80 0.68
N PHE A 127 -7.02 8.55 1.35
CA PHE A 127 -5.71 8.81 0.77
C PHE A 127 -4.95 7.53 0.40
N SER A 128 -5.06 6.46 1.20
CA SER A 128 -4.27 5.25 0.97
C SER A 128 -4.63 4.57 -0.35
N SER A 129 -5.92 4.54 -0.71
CA SER A 129 -6.40 3.97 -1.97
C SER A 129 -5.83 4.72 -3.19
N PRO A 130 -6.02 6.04 -3.36
CA PRO A 130 -5.44 6.77 -4.49
C PRO A 130 -3.91 6.83 -4.45
N LEU A 131 -3.28 6.93 -3.28
CA LEU A 131 -1.82 6.87 -3.19
C LEU A 131 -1.28 5.51 -3.64
N SER A 132 -1.95 4.40 -3.33
CA SER A 132 -1.50 3.08 -3.80
C SER A 132 -1.50 2.99 -5.33
N VAL A 133 -2.53 3.55 -5.98
CA VAL A 133 -2.61 3.62 -7.45
C VAL A 133 -1.52 4.53 -8.01
N ALA A 134 -1.33 5.71 -7.41
CA ALA A 134 -0.24 6.62 -7.79
C ALA A 134 1.13 5.95 -7.64
N GLN A 135 1.33 5.19 -6.57
CA GLN A 135 2.56 4.44 -6.30
C GLN A 135 2.86 3.43 -7.41
N PHE A 136 1.85 2.66 -7.84
CA PHE A 136 1.97 1.69 -8.93
C PHE A 136 2.33 2.35 -10.28
N ILE A 137 1.69 3.48 -10.58
CA ILE A 137 1.97 4.25 -11.80
C ILE A 137 3.41 4.77 -11.76
N VAL A 138 3.79 5.41 -10.65
CA VAL A 138 5.12 5.99 -10.46
C VAL A 138 6.21 4.92 -10.50
N SER A 139 5.99 3.75 -9.90
CA SER A 139 6.96 2.65 -9.93
C SER A 139 7.19 2.07 -11.33
N SER A 140 6.30 2.35 -12.28
CA SER A 140 6.44 1.93 -13.67
C SER A 140 7.30 2.90 -14.49
N ILE A 141 7.70 4.05 -13.94
CA ILE A 141 8.56 5.05 -14.61
C ILE A 141 10.04 4.73 -14.29
N PRO A 142 10.87 4.37 -15.30
CA PRO A 142 12.30 4.16 -15.10
C PRO A 142 13.00 5.43 -14.60
N LEU A 143 14.06 5.27 -13.79
CA LEU A 143 14.94 6.33 -13.25
C LEU A 143 14.30 7.34 -12.27
N LEU A 144 13.12 7.91 -12.56
CA LEU A 144 12.45 8.90 -11.69
C LEU A 144 11.46 8.27 -10.70
N GLY A 145 11.06 7.02 -10.94
CA GLY A 145 10.08 6.32 -10.12
C GLY A 145 10.46 6.25 -8.64
N TRP A 146 11.75 6.08 -8.30
CA TRP A 146 12.17 5.92 -6.90
C TRP A 146 12.08 7.23 -6.09
N ILE A 147 12.41 8.39 -6.67
CA ILE A 147 12.31 9.69 -5.99
C ILE A 147 10.83 10.03 -5.75
N LEU A 148 10.01 9.87 -6.78
CA LEU A 148 8.58 10.14 -6.69
C LEU A 148 7.90 9.16 -5.73
N SER A 149 8.31 7.89 -5.75
CA SER A 149 7.88 6.85 -4.79
C SER A 149 8.20 7.28 -3.35
N LEU A 150 9.42 7.74 -3.10
CA LEU A 150 9.82 8.22 -1.78
C LEU A 150 8.99 9.43 -1.34
N ALA A 151 8.76 10.39 -2.24
CA ALA A 151 7.93 11.56 -1.96
C ALA A 151 6.48 11.18 -1.60
N LEU A 152 5.88 10.23 -2.33
CA LEU A 152 4.55 9.72 -2.05
C LEU A 152 4.47 8.99 -0.71
N VAL A 153 5.50 8.22 -0.33
CA VAL A 153 5.56 7.55 0.97
C VAL A 153 5.65 8.57 2.10
N ILE A 154 6.52 9.58 1.99
CA ILE A 154 6.63 10.66 2.98
C ILE A 154 5.30 11.40 3.13
N TYR A 155 4.66 11.71 2.00
CA TYR A 155 3.34 12.34 2.01
C TYR A 155 2.26 11.46 2.65
N GLY A 156 2.27 10.16 2.36
CA GLY A 156 1.39 9.18 2.97
C GLY A 156 1.55 9.07 4.49
N ILE A 157 2.78 9.17 5.01
CA ILE A 157 3.03 9.21 6.47
C ILE A 157 2.39 10.45 7.10
N TYR A 158 2.54 11.61 6.47
CA TYR A 158 1.92 12.85 6.94
C TYR A 158 0.37 12.78 6.94
N LEU A 159 -0.22 12.24 5.87
CA LEU A 159 -1.67 12.04 5.80
C LEU A 159 -2.19 11.04 6.82
N ASN A 160 -1.42 9.97 7.08
CA ASN A 160 -1.76 8.99 8.11
C ASN A 160 -1.79 9.63 9.49
N TYR A 161 -0.81 10.49 9.80
CA TYR A 161 -0.82 11.30 11.02
C TYR A 161 -2.10 12.14 11.16
N LEU A 162 -2.52 12.86 10.11
CA LEU A 162 -3.75 13.66 10.14
C LEU A 162 -5.02 12.82 10.27
N ALA A 163 -5.07 11.67 9.60
CA ALA A 163 -6.19 10.73 9.67
C ALA A 163 -6.33 10.09 11.06
N ILE A 164 -5.21 9.76 11.72
CA ILE A 164 -5.21 9.27 13.10
C ILE A 164 -5.68 10.38 14.05
N GLN A 165 -5.20 11.61 13.84
CA GLN A 165 -5.56 12.73 14.69
C GLN A 165 -7.07 13.02 14.66
N SER A 166 -7.62 13.16 13.45
CA SER A 166 -9.06 13.38 13.22
C SER A 166 -9.89 12.16 13.59
N GLY A 167 -9.64 11.02 12.95
CA GLY A 167 -10.46 9.82 13.10
C GLY A 167 -10.41 9.15 14.48
N MET A 168 -9.44 9.49 15.34
CA MET A 168 -9.42 9.06 16.75
C MET A 168 -9.72 10.19 17.73
N ASN A 169 -9.99 11.42 17.24
CA ASN A 169 -10.19 12.62 18.06
C ASN A 169 -9.07 12.85 19.08
N LEU A 170 -7.83 12.67 18.64
CA LEU A 170 -6.64 12.76 19.50
C LEU A 170 -5.98 14.14 19.38
N PRO A 171 -5.36 14.66 20.46
CA PRO A 171 -4.48 15.81 20.35
C PRO A 171 -3.27 15.46 19.48
N SER A 172 -2.76 16.46 18.75
CA SER A 172 -1.63 16.35 17.80
C SER A 172 -0.45 15.55 18.36
N GLN A 173 -0.04 15.82 19.59
CA GLN A 173 1.11 15.15 20.21
C GLN A 173 0.92 13.62 20.33
N LYS A 174 -0.27 13.16 20.68
CA LYS A 174 -0.56 11.72 20.81
C LYS A 174 -0.64 11.04 19.44
N ALA A 175 -1.28 11.69 18.47
CA ALA A 175 -1.34 11.20 17.09
C ALA A 175 0.08 11.10 16.48
N LEU A 176 0.97 12.05 16.80
CA LEU A 176 2.37 12.01 16.38
C LEU A 176 3.10 10.79 16.95
N TYR A 177 2.93 10.48 18.24
CA TYR A 177 3.54 9.29 18.85
C TYR A 177 3.08 8.00 18.17
N ILE A 178 1.78 7.87 17.92
CA ILE A 178 1.23 6.71 17.19
C ILE A 178 1.85 6.63 15.79
N SER A 179 1.95 7.75 15.07
CA SER A 179 2.53 7.79 13.72
C SER A 179 3.99 7.37 13.69
N ILE A 180 4.78 7.79 14.69
CA ILE A 180 6.19 7.37 14.84
C ILE A 180 6.28 5.88 15.17
N ILE A 181 5.44 5.37 16.07
CA ILE A 181 5.38 3.94 16.41
C ILE A 181 5.07 3.13 15.15
N LEU A 182 4.07 3.54 14.37
CA LEU A 182 3.70 2.89 13.11
C LEU A 182 4.83 2.93 12.08
N LEU A 183 5.57 4.05 11.99
CA LEU A 183 6.73 4.16 11.11
C LEU A 183 7.83 3.16 11.50
N VAL A 184 8.18 3.10 12.79
CA VAL A 184 9.22 2.17 13.29
C VAL A 184 8.80 0.72 13.04
N ILE A 185 7.55 0.37 13.36
CA ILE A 185 7.00 -0.96 13.09
C ILE A 185 7.01 -1.27 11.59
N GLY A 186 6.56 -0.32 10.77
CA GLY A 186 6.53 -0.45 9.31
C GLY A 186 7.92 -0.68 8.72
N LEU A 187 8.92 0.09 9.15
CA LEU A 187 10.32 -0.09 8.75
C LEU A 187 10.87 -1.45 9.19
N PHE A 188 10.56 -1.88 10.42
CA PHE A 188 10.98 -3.18 10.93
C PHE A 188 10.41 -4.33 10.08
N PHE A 189 9.10 -4.34 9.82
CA PHE A 189 8.47 -5.35 8.97
C PHE A 189 8.95 -5.28 7.52
N TRP A 190 9.20 -4.09 6.99
CA TRP A 190 9.76 -3.89 5.67
C TRP A 190 11.17 -4.50 5.55
N CYS A 191 12.04 -4.27 6.53
CA CYS A 191 13.37 -4.87 6.60
C CYS A 191 13.30 -6.40 6.69
N ILE A 192 12.39 -6.94 7.52
CA ILE A 192 12.17 -8.40 7.60
C ILE A 192 11.69 -8.96 6.27
N ALA A 193 10.72 -8.30 5.62
CA ALA A 193 10.16 -8.75 4.35
C ALA A 193 11.24 -8.79 3.25
N ILE A 194 12.08 -7.77 3.15
CA ILE A 194 13.21 -7.76 2.21
C ILE A 194 14.23 -8.86 2.56
N GLY A 195 14.56 -9.03 3.84
CA GLY A 195 15.47 -10.07 4.30
C GLY A 195 14.96 -11.48 3.97
N LEU A 196 13.67 -11.75 4.24
CA LEU A 196 13.02 -13.01 3.89
C LEU A 196 12.92 -13.22 2.38
N ALA A 197 12.59 -12.18 1.62
CA ALA A 197 12.57 -12.28 0.16
C ALA A 197 13.96 -12.60 -0.40
N ALA A 198 15.02 -11.99 0.14
CA ALA A 198 16.40 -12.28 -0.23
C ALA A 198 16.80 -13.72 0.13
N THR A 199 16.46 -14.22 1.32
CA THR A 199 16.77 -15.61 1.69
C THR A 199 15.97 -16.60 0.83
N LEU A 200 14.67 -16.37 0.61
CA LEU A 200 13.85 -17.19 -0.27
C LEU A 200 14.38 -17.19 -1.71
N ALA A 201 14.87 -16.06 -2.22
CA ALA A 201 15.49 -16.02 -3.54
C ALA A 201 16.76 -16.88 -3.61
N ILE A 202 17.57 -16.89 -2.54
CA ILE A 202 18.77 -17.75 -2.45
C ILE A 202 18.38 -19.24 -2.40
N PHE A 203 17.34 -19.61 -1.66
CA PHE A 203 16.88 -21.01 -1.56
C PHE A 203 16.09 -21.48 -2.79
N ALA A 204 15.32 -20.60 -3.43
CA ALA A 204 14.57 -20.90 -4.66
C ALA A 204 15.48 -20.93 -5.90
N GLY A 205 16.60 -20.19 -5.88
CA GLY A 205 17.68 -20.27 -6.88
C GLY A 205 18.72 -21.35 -6.58
N GLY A 206 18.37 -22.39 -5.82
CA GLY A 206 19.30 -23.38 -5.27
C GLY A 206 20.27 -23.97 -6.30
N PHE A 207 21.57 -23.97 -5.94
CA PHE A 207 22.67 -24.78 -6.46
C PHE A 207 22.35 -25.66 -7.68
N ALA A 208 22.64 -25.16 -8.88
CA ALA A 208 23.12 -26.05 -9.93
C ALA A 208 24.57 -26.45 -9.55
N PRO A 209 24.90 -27.75 -9.40
CA PRO A 209 26.30 -28.16 -9.51
C PRO A 209 26.86 -27.86 -10.90
#